data_AF-C7J2F6-F1
#
_entry.id   AF-C7J2F6-F1
#
_cell.length_a   1.000
_cell.length_b   1.000
_cell.length_c   1.000
_cell.angle_alpha   90.00
_cell.angle_beta   90.00
_cell.angle_gamma   90.00
#
_symmetry.space_group_name_H-M   'P 1'
#
loop_
_entity.id
_entity.type
_entity.pdbx_description
1 polymer ?
#
loop_
_entity_poly.entity_id
_entity_poly.type
_entity_poly.pdbx_seq_one_letter_code
_entity_poly.pdbx_strand_id
1 'polypeptide(L)'
;MSSSYDEGKSFARRDLLLKIQSEVQKCWEENKVFEAKAGDTPPSPGEKFFGNFTYPYMNGMLHLGHAFTLSKLEFAAAYHRLHGSNVLLPFAFHCTGMPIKPSADKLGKEIQQYGNPPVLPPANKNSKFELTNDRIYGQTTASAQDKYRSKRSKSVAKSGSYKSQWEIMRSFGIADGEIVEFQNLHHWLSYFPPLAMEDLEDFGLSCDWRRSFITTDMNPFYDAFVQWQMRKLKKMHRIVKGKQYMIYSPLDRQPCLGHDRASGEEVEPQEYVLIKMKVIPPFPPKLMVLEGRNVYLAAATLRPETIYGQTGGEATGNHRGQ
;
A
#
# COMPACT_ATOMS: atom_id res chain seq x y z
N MET A 1 12.10 33.60 -8.41
CA MET A 1 13.49 33.78 -7.93
C MET A 1 14.11 32.39 -7.81
N SER A 2 14.84 31.97 -8.84
CA SER A 2 15.57 30.70 -8.83
C SER A 2 16.73 30.80 -7.85
N SER A 3 16.88 29.75 -7.04
CA SER A 3 18.01 29.56 -6.14
C SER A 3 19.33 29.58 -6.93
N SER A 4 20.21 30.52 -6.59
CA SER A 4 21.51 30.79 -7.21
C SER A 4 22.59 29.76 -6.87
N TYR A 5 22.24 28.47 -6.75
CA TYR A 5 23.16 27.42 -6.29
C TYR A 5 23.74 26.53 -7.42
N ASP A 6 23.37 26.75 -8.68
CA ASP A 6 23.72 25.85 -9.80
C ASP A 6 24.70 26.44 -10.83
N GLU A 7 25.13 27.70 -10.70
CA GLU A 7 25.94 28.40 -11.72
C GLU A 7 27.44 27.99 -11.77
N GLY A 8 27.83 26.79 -11.31
CA GLY A 8 29.25 26.40 -11.27
C GLY A 8 29.57 24.92 -11.40
N LYS A 9 28.61 24.02 -11.62
CA LYS A 9 28.88 22.59 -11.77
C LYS A 9 28.91 22.20 -13.24
N SER A 10 30.05 21.68 -13.70
CA SER A 10 30.14 21.06 -15.02
C SER A 10 29.40 19.71 -15.01
N PHE A 11 28.32 19.61 -15.80
CA PHE A 11 27.52 18.39 -15.96
C PHE A 11 27.99 17.50 -17.12
N ALA A 12 29.10 17.85 -17.79
CA ALA A 12 29.57 17.18 -19.01
C ALA A 12 29.69 15.66 -18.89
N ARG A 13 30.13 15.13 -17.73
CA ARG A 13 30.22 13.68 -17.50
C ARG A 13 28.85 13.01 -17.40
N ARG A 14 27.90 13.64 -16.70
CA ARG A 14 26.52 13.16 -16.61
C ARG A 14 25.89 13.18 -18.00
N ASP A 15 26.04 14.28 -18.73
CA ASP A 15 25.44 14.45 -20.04
C ASP A 15 26.01 13.45 -21.06
N LEU A 16 27.31 13.13 -20.96
CA LEU A 16 27.92 12.04 -21.73
C LEU A 16 27.30 10.68 -21.39
N LEU A 17 27.10 10.36 -20.10
CA LEU A 17 26.48 9.11 -19.68
C LEU A 17 25.03 9.00 -20.17
N LEU A 18 24.25 10.09 -20.07
CA LEU A 18 22.87 10.15 -20.56
C LEU A 18 22.80 9.95 -22.08
N LYS A 19 23.76 10.53 -22.83
CA LYS A 19 23.86 10.31 -24.27
C LYS A 19 24.13 8.84 -24.61
N ILE A 20 25.13 8.22 -23.96
CA ILE A 20 25.46 6.80 -24.16
C ILE A 20 24.26 5.91 -23.79
N GLN A 21 23.59 6.21 -22.67
CA GLN A 21 22.41 5.50 -22.21
C GLN A 21 21.31 5.51 -23.29
N SER A 22 20.96 6.68 -23.81
CA SER A 22 19.93 6.82 -24.85
C SER A 22 20.29 6.08 -26.14
N GLU A 23 21.55 6.18 -26.59
CA GLU A 23 22.03 5.46 -27.78
C GLU A 23 21.94 3.93 -27.61
N VAL A 24 22.30 3.41 -26.43
CA VAL A 24 22.27 1.98 -26.13
C VAL A 24 20.85 1.45 -25.94
N GLN A 25 19.99 2.19 -25.24
CA GLN A 25 18.57 1.83 -25.04
C GLN A 25 17.83 1.73 -26.38
N LYS A 26 18.06 2.69 -27.28
CA LYS A 26 17.53 2.65 -28.64
C LYS A 26 17.99 1.40 -29.40
N CYS A 27 19.27 1.05 -29.29
CA CYS A 27 19.81 -0.18 -29.89
C CYS A 27 19.13 -1.44 -29.32
N TRP A 28 18.89 -1.51 -28.00
CA TRP A 28 18.18 -2.62 -27.38
C TRP A 28 16.74 -2.76 -27.88
N GLU A 29 16.03 -1.65 -28.02
CA GLU A 29 14.66 -1.61 -28.51
C GLU A 29 14.57 -2.06 -29.98
N GLU A 30 15.38 -1.46 -30.86
CA GLU A 30 15.41 -1.78 -32.30
C GLU A 30 15.73 -3.26 -32.55
N ASN A 31 16.62 -3.84 -31.75
CA ASN A 31 17.05 -5.24 -31.87
C ASN A 31 16.24 -6.21 -31.01
N LYS A 32 15.28 -5.71 -30.21
CA LYS A 32 14.39 -6.52 -29.36
C LYS A 32 15.13 -7.52 -28.47
N VAL A 33 16.27 -7.09 -27.91
CA VAL A 33 17.25 -8.00 -27.28
C VAL A 33 16.74 -8.69 -26.00
N PHE A 34 15.70 -8.13 -25.37
CA PHE A 34 15.09 -8.68 -24.15
C PHE A 34 13.80 -9.48 -24.41
N GLU A 35 13.37 -9.60 -25.66
CA GLU A 35 12.19 -10.37 -26.04
C GLU A 35 12.46 -11.89 -26.02
N ALA A 36 12.31 -12.51 -24.85
CA ALA A 36 12.51 -13.95 -24.69
C ALA A 36 11.52 -14.78 -25.51
N LYS A 37 12.03 -15.80 -26.20
CA LYS A 37 11.25 -16.79 -26.95
C LYS A 37 11.27 -18.12 -26.21
N ALA A 38 10.11 -18.74 -26.03
CA ALA A 38 10.06 -20.11 -25.52
C ALA A 38 10.60 -21.07 -26.59
N GLY A 39 11.40 -22.06 -26.19
CA GLY A 39 11.80 -23.16 -27.08
C GLY A 39 10.68 -24.18 -27.23
N ASP A 40 10.80 -25.04 -28.24
CA ASP A 40 9.84 -26.11 -28.53
C ASP A 40 9.91 -27.27 -27.53
N THR A 41 11.06 -27.41 -26.85
CA THR A 41 11.32 -28.45 -25.85
C THR A 41 11.47 -27.86 -24.45
N PRO A 42 11.13 -28.61 -23.38
CA PRO A 42 11.40 -28.19 -22.01
C PRO A 42 12.90 -27.92 -21.80
N PRO A 43 13.27 -26.79 -21.16
CA PRO A 43 14.67 -26.43 -20.96
C PRO A 43 15.33 -27.31 -19.89
N SER A 44 16.59 -27.67 -20.14
CA SER A 44 17.47 -28.32 -19.17
C SER A 44 17.78 -27.39 -17.99
N PRO A 45 18.23 -27.92 -16.83
CA PRO A 45 18.68 -27.09 -15.73
C PRO A 45 19.75 -26.07 -16.17
N GLY A 46 19.50 -24.79 -15.92
CA GLY A 46 20.40 -23.68 -16.30
C GLY A 46 20.13 -23.06 -17.68
N GLU A 47 19.32 -23.67 -18.55
CA GLU A 47 19.01 -23.12 -19.88
C GLU A 47 18.01 -21.97 -19.84
N LYS A 48 17.28 -21.78 -18.73
CA LYS A 48 16.37 -20.64 -18.55
C LYS A 48 16.55 -19.97 -17.20
N PHE A 49 16.23 -18.68 -17.18
CA PHE A 49 16.00 -17.93 -15.96
C PHE A 49 14.67 -17.17 -16.10
N PHE A 50 13.78 -17.35 -15.13
CA PHE A 50 12.52 -16.61 -15.08
C PHE A 50 12.51 -15.75 -13.83
N GLY A 51 12.70 -14.44 -14.03
CA GLY A 51 12.63 -13.46 -12.97
C GLY A 51 11.23 -12.85 -12.90
N ASN A 52 10.68 -12.68 -11.70
CA ASN A 52 9.40 -11.99 -11.53
C ASN A 52 9.49 -10.97 -10.38
N PHE A 53 9.09 -9.74 -10.66
CA PHE A 53 8.94 -8.69 -9.67
C PHE A 53 7.47 -8.61 -9.26
N THR A 54 7.20 -8.41 -7.96
CA THR A 54 5.83 -8.14 -7.50
C THR A 54 5.38 -6.83 -8.10
N TYR A 55 4.42 -6.90 -9.05
CA TYR A 55 3.93 -5.74 -9.76
C TYR A 55 3.52 -4.61 -8.79
N PRO A 56 4.00 -3.37 -8.98
CA PRO A 56 3.73 -2.26 -8.07
C PRO A 56 2.30 -1.72 -8.25
N TYR A 57 1.77 -1.10 -7.19
CA TYR A 57 0.47 -0.41 -7.25
C TYR A 57 0.56 0.88 -8.07
N MET A 58 -0.42 1.09 -8.94
CA MET A 58 -0.50 2.24 -9.87
C MET A 58 -1.26 3.43 -9.30
N ASN A 59 -1.01 3.74 -8.03
CA ASN A 59 -1.59 4.90 -7.34
C ASN A 59 -0.65 6.12 -7.33
N GLY A 60 0.36 6.13 -8.20
CA GLY A 60 1.38 7.17 -8.33
C GLY A 60 2.60 6.71 -9.11
N MET A 61 3.61 7.58 -9.21
CA MET A 61 4.90 7.29 -9.85
C MET A 61 5.74 6.29 -9.04
N LEU A 62 6.63 5.56 -9.72
CA LEU A 62 7.55 4.65 -9.06
C LEU A 62 8.64 5.44 -8.31
N HIS A 63 8.80 5.17 -7.01
CA HIS A 63 9.86 5.77 -6.20
C HIS A 63 11.13 4.90 -6.15
N LEU A 64 12.25 5.47 -5.68
CA LEU A 64 13.56 4.81 -5.59
C LEU A 64 13.57 3.47 -4.82
N GLY A 65 12.65 3.26 -3.86
CA GLY A 65 12.48 1.97 -3.19
C GLY A 65 12.06 0.82 -4.12
N HIS A 66 11.31 1.11 -5.19
CA HIS A 66 10.99 0.15 -6.23
C HIS A 66 12.24 -0.18 -7.03
N ALA A 67 12.97 0.85 -7.48
CA ALA A 67 14.24 0.67 -8.20
C ALA A 67 15.26 -0.16 -7.40
N PHE A 68 15.39 0.08 -6.08
CA PHE A 68 16.25 -0.72 -5.21
C PHE A 68 15.84 -2.20 -5.12
N THR A 69 14.54 -2.48 -5.11
CA THR A 69 14.05 -3.86 -5.01
C THR A 69 14.16 -4.56 -6.37
N LEU A 70 13.86 -3.83 -7.44
CA LEU A 70 13.93 -4.29 -8.82
C LEU A 70 15.37 -4.55 -9.29
N SER A 71 16.33 -3.73 -8.87
CA SER A 71 17.73 -3.87 -9.29
C SER A 71 18.33 -5.22 -8.94
N LYS A 72 17.90 -5.84 -7.84
CA LYS A 72 18.30 -7.20 -7.46
C LYS A 72 17.94 -8.22 -8.54
N LEU A 73 16.75 -8.08 -9.12
CA LEU A 73 16.26 -8.96 -10.16
C LEU A 73 16.92 -8.65 -11.51
N GLU A 74 17.11 -7.37 -11.82
CA GLU A 74 17.85 -6.92 -13.01
C GLU A 74 19.27 -7.50 -13.03
N PHE A 75 20.01 -7.38 -11.92
CA PHE A 75 21.38 -7.91 -11.84
C PHE A 75 21.42 -9.43 -11.98
N ALA A 76 20.45 -10.15 -11.42
CA ALA A 76 20.33 -11.59 -11.61
C ALA A 76 20.02 -11.94 -13.08
N ALA A 77 19.10 -11.23 -13.72
CA ALA A 77 18.75 -11.40 -15.12
C ALA A 77 19.98 -11.19 -16.02
N ALA A 78 20.72 -10.10 -15.82
CA ALA A 78 21.94 -9.80 -16.57
C ALA A 78 23.02 -10.89 -16.39
N TYR A 79 23.24 -11.33 -15.15
CA TYR A 79 24.16 -12.43 -14.86
C TYR A 79 23.78 -13.72 -15.60
N HIS A 80 22.51 -14.11 -15.56
CA HIS A 80 22.04 -15.31 -16.25
C HIS A 80 22.12 -15.19 -17.78
N ARG A 81 21.92 -14.01 -18.36
CA ARG A 81 22.15 -13.79 -19.79
C ARG A 81 23.61 -14.01 -20.17
N LEU A 82 24.55 -13.53 -19.35
CA LEU A 82 25.99 -13.76 -19.58
C LEU A 82 26.37 -15.25 -19.48
N HIS A 83 25.64 -16.02 -18.68
CA HIS A 83 25.79 -17.48 -18.59
C HIS A 83 25.08 -18.26 -19.71
N GLY A 84 24.49 -17.56 -20.70
CA GLY A 84 23.82 -18.18 -21.85
C GLY A 84 22.40 -18.70 -21.56
N SER A 85 21.83 -18.39 -20.39
CA SER A 85 20.43 -18.74 -20.10
C SER A 85 19.47 -17.90 -20.95
N ASN A 86 18.38 -18.51 -21.38
CA ASN A 86 17.22 -17.80 -21.94
C ASN A 86 16.47 -17.08 -20.79
N VAL A 87 16.63 -15.77 -20.73
CA VAL A 87 16.14 -14.96 -19.60
C VAL A 87 14.82 -14.30 -19.95
N LEU A 88 13.77 -14.63 -19.20
CA LEU A 88 12.49 -13.94 -19.24
C LEU A 88 12.31 -13.09 -17.98
N LEU A 89 12.17 -11.78 -18.18
CA LEU A 89 11.81 -10.81 -17.16
C LEU A 89 10.58 -10.03 -17.66
N PRO A 90 9.36 -10.39 -17.26
CA PRO A 90 8.18 -9.61 -17.55
C PRO A 90 7.93 -8.59 -16.43
N PHE A 91 7.15 -7.56 -16.75
CA PHE A 91 6.69 -6.59 -15.77
C PHE A 91 5.21 -6.28 -16.00
N ALA A 92 4.44 -6.18 -14.92
CA ALA A 92 3.01 -5.84 -14.98
C ALA A 92 2.70 -4.77 -13.93
N PHE A 93 1.48 -4.25 -13.97
CA PHE A 93 1.08 -3.07 -13.20
C PHE A 93 -0.18 -3.35 -12.39
N HIS A 94 -0.08 -3.23 -11.06
CA HIS A 94 -1.15 -3.60 -10.14
C HIS A 94 -2.16 -2.47 -10.01
N CYS A 95 -3.34 -2.67 -10.56
CA CYS A 95 -4.44 -1.71 -10.52
C CYS A 95 -5.62 -2.21 -9.67
N THR A 96 -5.59 -3.47 -9.25
CA THR A 96 -6.64 -4.08 -8.43
C THR A 96 -6.49 -3.68 -6.96
N GLY A 97 -7.61 -3.48 -6.27
CA GLY A 97 -7.63 -3.21 -4.83
C GLY A 97 -7.89 -1.75 -4.47
N MET A 98 -7.77 -1.46 -3.18
CA MET A 98 -8.14 -0.17 -2.60
C MET A 98 -7.06 0.91 -2.55
N PRO A 99 -5.81 0.80 -3.02
CA PRO A 99 -4.89 1.96 -2.93
C PRO A 99 -5.28 3.17 -3.79
N ILE A 100 -5.93 2.95 -4.94
CA ILE A 100 -6.31 4.02 -5.89
C ILE A 100 -7.58 4.75 -5.42
N LYS A 101 -8.60 4.01 -4.97
CA LYS A 101 -9.94 4.56 -4.65
C LYS A 101 -9.94 5.66 -3.57
N PRO A 102 -9.29 5.51 -2.40
CA PRO A 102 -9.18 6.54 -1.39
C PRO A 102 -8.44 7.78 -1.88
N SER A 103 -7.47 7.62 -2.80
CA SER A 103 -6.75 8.75 -3.39
C SER A 103 -7.69 9.56 -4.29
N ALA A 104 -8.43 8.88 -5.17
CA ALA A 104 -9.46 9.51 -6.01
C ALA A 104 -10.58 10.17 -5.17
N ASP A 105 -11.06 9.50 -4.12
CA ASP A 105 -12.10 10.01 -3.23
C ASP A 105 -11.64 11.21 -2.40
N LYS A 106 -10.40 11.16 -1.90
CA LYS A 106 -9.80 12.29 -1.19
C LYS A 106 -9.67 13.49 -2.12
N LEU A 107 -9.24 13.28 -3.36
CA LEU A 107 -9.16 14.33 -4.37
C LEU A 107 -10.54 14.94 -4.66
N GLY A 108 -11.58 14.11 -4.85
CA GLY A 108 -12.94 14.59 -5.07
C GLY A 108 -13.49 15.40 -3.90
N LYS A 109 -13.22 14.98 -2.66
CA LYS A 109 -13.58 15.75 -1.45
C LYS A 109 -12.86 17.09 -1.38
N GLU A 110 -11.57 17.13 -1.68
CA GLU A 110 -10.79 18.37 -1.70
C GLU A 110 -11.33 19.35 -2.75
N ILE A 111 -11.64 18.87 -3.95
CA ILE A 111 -12.23 19.69 -5.02
C ILE A 111 -13.61 20.21 -4.62
N GLN A 112 -14.46 19.35 -4.07
CA GLN A 112 -15.81 19.72 -3.63
C GLN A 112 -15.79 20.77 -2.50
N GLN A 113 -14.84 20.65 -1.57
CA GLN A 113 -14.77 21.50 -0.39
C GLN A 113 -14.05 22.84 -0.64
N TYR A 114 -13.00 22.84 -1.48
CA TYR A 114 -12.08 23.97 -1.62
C TYR A 114 -12.03 24.57 -3.04
N GLY A 115 -12.76 24.01 -4.00
CA GLY A 115 -12.80 24.46 -5.39
C GLY A 115 -11.80 23.76 -6.31
N ASN A 116 -11.71 24.25 -7.56
CA ASN A 116 -10.85 23.70 -8.61
C ASN A 116 -10.11 24.85 -9.34
N PRO A 117 -8.80 25.08 -9.08
CA PRO A 117 -7.95 24.38 -8.12
C PRO A 117 -8.36 24.66 -6.66
N PRO A 118 -8.13 23.72 -5.72
CA PRO A 118 -8.53 23.84 -4.33
C PRO A 118 -7.71 24.89 -3.59
N VAL A 119 -8.39 25.85 -2.97
CA VAL A 119 -7.77 26.84 -2.08
C VAL A 119 -7.83 26.30 -0.65
N LEU A 120 -6.77 25.61 -0.24
CA LEU A 120 -6.70 25.03 1.10
C LEU A 120 -6.55 26.13 2.16
N PRO A 121 -7.22 25.99 3.32
CA PRO A 121 -6.99 26.90 4.44
C PRO A 121 -5.52 26.80 4.87
N PRO A 122 -4.91 27.91 5.32
CA PRO A 122 -3.52 27.91 5.78
C PRO A 122 -3.35 26.82 6.82
N ALA A 123 -2.32 25.98 6.64
CA ALA A 123 -2.09 24.81 7.48
C ALA A 123 -2.07 25.22 8.95
N ASN A 124 -3.18 24.95 9.65
CA ASN A 124 -3.24 25.16 11.09
C ASN A 124 -2.31 24.14 11.72
N LYS A 125 -1.13 24.60 12.16
CA LYS A 125 -0.18 23.78 12.94
C LYS A 125 -0.80 23.15 14.21
N ASN A 126 -2.04 23.54 14.56
CA ASN A 126 -2.78 23.14 15.74
C ASN A 126 -4.03 22.27 15.49
N SER A 127 -4.40 21.91 14.25
CA SER A 127 -5.46 20.90 14.08
C SER A 127 -4.87 19.50 14.21
N LYS A 128 -4.61 19.09 15.46
CA LYS A 128 -4.58 17.66 15.80
C LYS A 128 -5.98 17.13 15.53
N PHE A 129 -6.23 16.57 14.35
CA PHE A 129 -7.16 15.44 14.33
C PHE A 129 -6.46 14.37 15.17
N GLU A 130 -6.99 14.13 16.37
CA GLU A 130 -6.48 13.14 17.30
C GLU A 130 -6.61 11.76 16.67
N LEU A 131 -5.55 11.32 15.99
CA LEU A 131 -5.16 9.94 16.09
C LEU A 131 -4.55 9.80 17.48
N THR A 132 -5.37 9.33 18.43
CA THR A 132 -4.92 8.95 19.77
C THR A 132 -3.83 7.88 19.60
N ASN A 133 -2.58 8.34 19.69
CA ASN A 133 -1.42 7.48 19.85
C ASN A 133 -1.46 6.95 21.29
N ASP A 134 -2.20 5.88 21.53
CA ASP A 134 -2.08 5.13 22.77
C ASP A 134 -0.78 4.30 22.72
N ARG A 135 0.32 4.98 23.04
CA ARG A 135 1.56 4.35 23.50
C ARG A 135 1.47 4.19 25.02
N ILE A 136 0.83 3.14 25.51
CA ILE A 136 0.93 2.78 26.93
C ILE A 136 1.04 1.25 27.10
N TYR A 137 2.12 0.88 27.80
CA TYR A 137 2.55 -0.40 28.39
C TYR A 137 3.24 -1.50 27.54
N GLY A 138 4.47 -1.80 27.97
CA GLY A 138 5.28 -2.94 27.55
C GLY A 138 6.78 -2.78 27.83
N GLN A 139 7.17 -2.33 29.02
CA GLN A 139 8.56 -2.44 29.51
C GLN A 139 8.82 -3.93 29.79
N THR A 140 9.65 -4.58 28.98
CA THR A 140 10.38 -5.77 29.40
C THR A 140 11.84 -5.62 29.00
N THR A 141 12.67 -5.98 29.97
CA THR A 141 14.10 -5.76 30.14
C THR A 141 14.93 -6.30 28.98
N ALA A 142 15.91 -5.49 28.58
CA ALA A 142 16.95 -5.86 27.63
C ALA A 142 17.88 -6.93 28.20
N SER A 143 18.22 -7.91 27.39
CA SER A 143 19.57 -8.49 27.35
C SER A 143 20.07 -8.46 25.91
N ALA A 144 21.35 -8.14 25.79
CA ALA A 144 22.00 -7.67 24.58
C ALA A 144 22.42 -8.80 23.63
N GLN A 145 22.35 -8.49 22.33
CA GLN A 145 23.38 -8.62 21.30
C GLN A 145 22.81 -9.13 19.97
N ASP A 146 23.23 -8.40 18.94
CA ASP A 146 23.35 -8.80 17.55
C ASP A 146 22.18 -8.65 16.56
N LYS A 147 22.59 -8.06 15.41
CA LYS A 147 22.04 -8.14 14.05
C LYS A 147 20.93 -7.16 13.66
N TYR A 148 21.39 -6.12 12.95
CA TYR A 148 20.76 -5.46 11.80
C TYR A 148 19.28 -5.86 11.57
N ARG A 149 18.36 -5.07 12.12
CA ARG A 149 16.92 -5.24 11.88
C ARG A 149 16.44 -4.10 10.97
N SER A 150 16.22 -4.42 9.71
CA SER A 150 15.51 -3.58 8.74
C SER A 150 14.04 -3.41 9.15
N LYS A 151 13.77 -2.56 10.14
CA LYS A 151 12.40 -2.14 10.47
C LYS A 151 12.34 -0.63 10.57
N ARG A 152 11.68 -0.01 9.57
CA ARG A 152 10.97 1.29 9.54
C ARG A 152 11.30 2.10 8.28
N SER A 153 10.67 1.74 7.16
CA SER A 153 10.75 2.57 5.93
C SER A 153 9.39 3.02 5.38
N LYS A 154 8.25 2.52 5.90
CA LYS A 154 6.92 3.00 5.47
C LYS A 154 6.28 4.03 6.40
N SER A 155 6.52 3.96 7.71
CA SER A 155 5.92 4.88 8.69
C SER A 155 6.60 6.25 8.75
N VAL A 156 7.88 6.34 8.43
CA VAL A 156 8.65 7.60 8.44
C VAL A 156 8.45 8.40 7.15
N ALA A 157 8.13 7.75 6.02
CA ALA A 157 7.81 8.45 4.77
C ALA A 157 6.49 9.26 4.85
N LYS A 158 5.62 8.98 5.83
CA LYS A 158 4.36 9.69 6.05
C LYS A 158 4.45 10.85 7.06
N SER A 159 5.64 11.18 7.59
CA SER A 159 5.82 12.28 8.56
C SER A 159 6.27 13.62 7.94
N GLY A 160 6.36 13.72 6.62
CA GLY A 160 6.52 15.01 5.93
C GLY A 160 5.19 15.77 5.90
N SER A 161 5.23 17.08 6.13
CA SER A 161 4.13 18.06 6.01
C SER A 161 2.89 17.51 5.30
N TYR A 162 1.74 17.44 5.99
CA TYR A 162 0.46 16.95 5.43
C TYR A 162 0.16 17.63 4.09
N LYS A 163 0.59 17.03 2.98
CA LYS A 163 0.25 17.50 1.64
C LYS A 163 -1.16 16.98 1.32
N SER A 164 -1.99 17.88 0.82
CA SER A 164 -3.27 17.51 0.20
C SER A 164 -3.05 16.52 -0.94
N GLN A 165 -4.10 15.79 -1.33
CA GLN A 165 -4.00 14.93 -2.50
C GLN A 165 -3.72 15.76 -3.75
N TRP A 166 -4.34 16.94 -3.89
CA TRP A 166 -4.08 17.87 -4.99
C TRP A 166 -2.59 18.25 -5.10
N GLU A 167 -1.95 18.65 -4.00
CA GLU A 167 -0.52 19.01 -4.00
C GLU A 167 0.39 17.84 -4.33
N ILE A 168 0.00 16.61 -3.97
CA ILE A 168 0.72 15.40 -4.34
C ILE A 168 0.64 15.20 -5.86
N MET A 169 -0.57 15.29 -6.44
CA MET A 169 -0.77 15.17 -7.89
C MET A 169 0.04 16.23 -8.66
N ARG A 170 0.01 17.48 -8.18
CA ARG A 170 0.82 18.57 -8.75
C ARG A 170 2.32 18.31 -8.65
N SER A 171 2.78 17.63 -7.59
CA SER A 171 4.20 17.28 -7.42
C SER A 171 4.70 16.23 -8.42
N PHE A 172 3.78 15.50 -9.07
CA PHE A 172 4.11 14.64 -10.21
C PHE A 172 4.21 15.40 -11.53
N GLY A 173 4.03 16.73 -11.53
CA GLY A 173 4.07 17.55 -12.73
C GLY A 173 2.76 17.59 -13.52
N ILE A 174 1.67 17.07 -12.96
CA ILE A 174 0.34 17.05 -13.60
C ILE A 174 -0.24 18.46 -13.57
N ALA A 175 -0.76 18.93 -14.72
CA ALA A 175 -1.35 20.26 -14.84
C ALA A 175 -2.67 20.34 -14.04
N ASP A 176 -2.94 21.50 -13.41
CA ASP A 176 -4.13 21.69 -12.57
C ASP A 176 -5.45 21.33 -13.30
N GLY A 177 -5.54 21.57 -14.61
CA GLY A 177 -6.72 21.21 -15.43
C GLY A 177 -6.92 19.71 -15.62
N GLU A 178 -5.85 18.91 -15.56
CA GLU A 178 -5.89 17.45 -15.74
C GLU A 178 -6.11 16.71 -14.42
N ILE A 179 -5.72 17.30 -13.28
CA ILE A 179 -5.85 16.67 -11.96
C ILE A 179 -7.31 16.27 -11.68
N VAL A 180 -8.28 17.04 -12.18
CA VAL A 180 -9.72 16.79 -12.00
C VAL A 180 -10.15 15.42 -12.50
N GLU A 181 -9.55 14.93 -13.59
CA GLU A 181 -9.87 13.64 -14.21
C GLU A 181 -9.51 12.45 -13.30
N PHE A 182 -8.61 12.64 -12.35
CA PHE A 182 -8.23 11.63 -11.36
C PHE A 182 -9.28 11.41 -10.25
N GLN A 183 -10.43 12.08 -10.31
CA GLN A 183 -11.61 11.61 -9.57
C GLN A 183 -12.15 10.29 -10.16
N ASN A 184 -11.92 10.05 -11.45
CA ASN A 184 -12.28 8.82 -12.14
C ASN A 184 -11.16 7.77 -12.01
N LEU A 185 -11.46 6.61 -11.44
CA LEU A 185 -10.50 5.51 -11.28
C LEU A 185 -9.90 5.05 -12.60
N HIS A 186 -10.69 5.01 -13.67
CA HIS A 186 -10.21 4.55 -14.98
C HIS A 186 -9.07 5.43 -15.51
N HIS A 187 -9.08 6.73 -15.19
CA HIS A 187 -8.02 7.64 -15.61
C HIS A 187 -6.66 7.26 -15.00
N TRP A 188 -6.62 6.82 -13.74
CA TRP A 188 -5.39 6.34 -13.09
C TRP A 188 -4.79 5.14 -13.84
N LEU A 189 -5.66 4.22 -14.26
CA LEU A 189 -5.27 2.99 -14.94
C LEU A 189 -4.77 3.23 -16.37
N SER A 190 -5.17 4.33 -17.01
CA SER A 190 -4.62 4.73 -18.31
C SER A 190 -3.42 5.68 -18.19
N TYR A 191 -3.26 6.38 -17.07
CA TYR A 191 -2.26 7.42 -16.90
C TYR A 191 -0.94 6.88 -16.32
N PHE A 192 -0.98 6.22 -15.15
CA PHE A 192 0.24 5.81 -14.46
C PHE A 192 0.96 4.61 -15.07
N PRO A 193 0.29 3.56 -15.60
CA PRO A 193 1.00 2.40 -16.14
C PRO A 193 1.91 2.72 -17.34
N PRO A 194 1.50 3.54 -18.34
CA PRO A 194 2.39 3.94 -19.43
C PRO A 194 3.61 4.75 -18.93
N LEU A 195 3.40 5.70 -18.02
CA LEU A 195 4.50 6.48 -17.44
C LEU A 195 5.46 5.61 -16.63
N ALA A 196 4.93 4.65 -15.86
CA ALA A 196 5.76 3.70 -15.14
C ALA A 196 6.54 2.77 -16.07
N MET A 197 6.00 2.45 -17.25
CA MET A 197 6.73 1.70 -18.29
C MET A 197 7.88 2.56 -18.84
N GLU A 198 7.62 3.80 -19.22
CA GLU A 198 8.62 4.76 -19.72
C GLU A 198 9.74 4.97 -18.68
N ASP A 199 9.41 5.22 -17.41
CA ASP A 199 10.39 5.34 -16.32
C ASP A 199 11.28 4.10 -16.18
N LEU A 200 10.73 2.90 -16.40
CA LEU A 200 11.46 1.64 -16.30
C LEU A 200 12.31 1.34 -17.55
N GLU A 201 11.84 1.77 -18.72
CA GLU A 201 12.62 1.76 -19.97
C GLU A 201 13.81 2.71 -19.85
N ASP A 202 13.59 3.92 -19.36
CA ASP A 202 14.61 4.92 -19.05
C ASP A 202 15.57 4.44 -17.97
N PHE A 203 15.10 3.67 -16.98
CA PHE A 203 15.95 2.99 -16.02
C PHE A 203 16.85 1.91 -16.65
N GLY A 204 16.50 1.43 -17.85
CA GLY A 204 17.21 0.37 -18.58
C GLY A 204 16.84 -1.03 -18.11
N LEU A 205 15.61 -1.22 -17.63
CA LEU A 205 15.13 -2.54 -17.20
C LEU A 205 15.11 -3.51 -18.39
N SER A 206 15.70 -4.69 -18.19
CA SER A 206 15.83 -5.70 -19.24
C SER A 206 14.56 -6.55 -19.42
N CYS A 207 13.43 -5.86 -19.65
CA CYS A 207 12.08 -6.42 -19.63
C CYS A 207 11.57 -6.85 -21.02
N ASP A 208 10.73 -7.88 -21.07
CA ASP A 208 9.90 -8.23 -22.24
C ASP A 208 8.53 -7.52 -22.13
N TRP A 209 8.46 -6.30 -22.65
CA TRP A 209 7.29 -5.42 -22.56
C TRP A 209 6.03 -5.94 -23.27
N ARG A 210 6.18 -6.87 -24.23
CA ARG A 210 5.04 -7.53 -24.89
C ARG A 210 4.17 -8.32 -23.91
N ARG A 211 4.71 -8.64 -22.74
CA ARG A 211 4.03 -9.40 -21.68
C ARG A 211 3.52 -8.50 -20.55
N SER A 212 3.54 -7.19 -20.73
CA SER A 212 3.03 -6.23 -19.77
C SER A 212 1.52 -6.10 -19.83
N PHE A 213 0.90 -5.92 -18.66
CA PHE A 213 -0.54 -5.81 -18.53
C PHE A 213 -0.94 -5.13 -17.21
N ILE A 214 -2.20 -4.71 -17.14
CA ILE A 214 -2.88 -4.25 -15.91
C ILE A 214 -3.80 -5.34 -15.35
N THR A 215 -4.12 -5.27 -14.05
CA THR A 215 -4.75 -6.37 -13.32
C THR A 215 -6.27 -6.29 -13.11
N THR A 216 -6.93 -5.23 -13.59
CA THR A 216 -8.39 -5.07 -13.43
C THR A 216 -9.17 -5.66 -14.60
N ASP A 217 -10.51 -5.59 -14.51
CA ASP A 217 -11.47 -5.94 -15.56
C ASP A 217 -11.30 -5.15 -16.86
N MET A 218 -10.60 -4.00 -16.83
CA MET A 218 -10.17 -3.30 -18.05
C MET A 218 -9.26 -4.15 -18.94
N ASN A 219 -8.58 -5.14 -18.38
CA ASN A 219 -7.87 -6.15 -19.15
C ASN A 219 -8.69 -7.46 -19.18
N PRO A 220 -9.42 -7.73 -20.28
CA PRO A 220 -10.30 -8.90 -20.35
C PRO A 220 -9.53 -10.22 -20.28
N PHE A 221 -8.26 -10.26 -20.72
CA PHE A 221 -7.45 -11.48 -20.68
C PHE A 221 -7.04 -11.84 -19.26
N TYR A 222 -6.60 -10.85 -18.48
CA TYR A 222 -6.22 -11.06 -17.09
C TYR A 222 -7.44 -11.33 -16.21
N ASP A 223 -8.55 -10.64 -16.45
CA ASP A 223 -9.81 -10.92 -15.77
C ASP A 223 -10.28 -12.36 -16.02
N ALA A 224 -10.26 -12.82 -17.28
CA ALA A 224 -10.59 -14.22 -17.61
C ALA A 224 -9.66 -15.23 -16.91
N PHE A 225 -8.36 -14.91 -16.79
CA PHE A 225 -7.39 -15.71 -16.05
C PHE A 225 -7.72 -15.79 -14.54
N VAL A 226 -8.03 -14.65 -13.91
CA VAL A 226 -8.41 -14.60 -12.48
C VAL A 226 -9.74 -15.34 -12.26
N GLN A 227 -10.73 -15.16 -13.13
CA GLN A 227 -11.98 -15.91 -13.05
C GLN A 227 -11.75 -17.43 -13.14
N TRP A 228 -10.89 -17.88 -14.06
CA TRP A 228 -10.51 -19.29 -14.15
C TRP A 228 -9.86 -19.77 -12.84
N GLN A 229 -8.92 -19.00 -12.28
CA GLN A 229 -8.26 -19.32 -11.01
C GLN A 229 -9.27 -19.47 -9.87
N MET A 230 -10.19 -18.51 -9.72
CA MET A 230 -11.22 -18.52 -8.68
C MET A 230 -12.18 -19.71 -8.83
N ARG A 231 -12.58 -20.05 -10.08
CA ARG A 231 -13.39 -21.25 -10.36
C ARG A 231 -12.65 -22.54 -9.98
N LYS A 232 -11.34 -22.64 -10.25
CA LYS A 232 -10.52 -23.78 -9.85
C LYS A 232 -10.39 -23.90 -8.33
N LEU A 233 -10.11 -22.81 -7.63
CA LEU A 233 -10.03 -22.78 -6.16
C LEU A 233 -11.36 -23.18 -5.52
N LYS A 234 -12.50 -22.73 -6.08
CA LYS A 234 -13.83 -23.18 -5.64
C LYS A 234 -14.02 -24.68 -5.84
N LYS A 235 -13.66 -25.23 -7.01
CA LYS A 235 -13.75 -26.68 -7.30
C LYS A 235 -12.87 -27.52 -6.37
N MET A 236 -11.75 -26.98 -5.91
CA MET A 236 -10.85 -27.61 -4.94
C MET A 236 -11.27 -27.38 -3.48
N HIS A 237 -12.47 -26.84 -3.23
CA HIS A 237 -12.97 -26.51 -1.90
C HIS A 237 -12.04 -25.59 -1.08
N ARG A 238 -11.28 -24.73 -1.75
CA ARG A 238 -10.40 -23.72 -1.12
C ARG A 238 -11.09 -22.37 -0.89
N ILE A 239 -12.31 -22.20 -1.40
CA ILE A 239 -13.15 -21.02 -1.16
C ILE A 239 -14.34 -21.46 -0.31
N VAL A 240 -14.44 -20.89 0.88
CA VAL A 240 -15.52 -21.13 1.84
C VAL A 240 -16.35 -19.86 2.04
N LYS A 241 -17.63 -20.03 2.37
CA LYS A 241 -18.52 -18.93 2.75
C LYS A 241 -18.90 -19.13 4.21
N GLY A 242 -18.56 -18.17 5.06
CA GLY A 242 -18.86 -18.21 6.49
C GLY A 242 -18.88 -16.81 7.08
N LYS A 243 -19.37 -16.71 8.32
CA LYS A 243 -19.21 -15.50 9.13
C LYS A 243 -17.88 -15.59 9.86
N GLN A 244 -17.04 -14.59 9.67
CA GLN A 244 -15.71 -14.54 10.27
C GLN A 244 -15.43 -13.13 10.78
N TYR A 245 -14.75 -13.02 11.91
CA TYR A 245 -14.27 -11.75 12.42
C TYR A 245 -13.05 -11.31 11.63
N MET A 246 -13.08 -10.05 11.21
CA MET A 246 -12.01 -9.42 10.45
C MET A 246 -11.98 -7.95 10.79
N ILE A 247 -10.80 -7.33 10.65
CA ILE A 247 -10.71 -5.88 10.74
C ILE A 247 -11.59 -5.29 9.64
N TYR A 248 -12.43 -4.34 10.01
CA TYR A 248 -13.50 -3.81 9.17
C TYR A 248 -13.46 -2.28 9.19
N SER A 249 -13.59 -1.66 8.02
CA SER A 249 -13.72 -0.21 7.91
C SER A 249 -15.20 0.18 7.88
N PRO A 250 -15.73 0.89 8.89
CA PRO A 250 -17.10 1.38 8.86
C PRO A 250 -17.36 2.36 7.71
N LEU A 251 -16.34 3.11 7.30
CA LEU A 251 -16.40 4.08 6.21
C LEU A 251 -16.53 3.36 4.85
N ASP A 252 -15.69 2.37 4.60
CA ASP A 252 -15.66 1.64 3.32
C ASP A 252 -16.68 0.50 3.27
N ARG A 253 -17.29 0.17 4.41
CA ARG A 253 -18.30 -0.89 4.59
C ARG A 253 -17.82 -2.26 4.10
N GLN A 254 -16.54 -2.54 4.30
CA GLN A 254 -15.92 -3.79 3.87
C GLN A 254 -14.74 -4.17 4.78
N PRO A 255 -14.21 -5.40 4.65
CA PRO A 255 -13.00 -5.83 5.35
C PRO A 255 -11.81 -4.94 4.97
N CYS A 256 -11.02 -4.51 5.96
CA CYS A 256 -9.83 -3.70 5.76
C CYS A 256 -8.58 -4.58 5.93
N LEU A 257 -8.08 -5.07 4.81
CA LEU A 257 -6.94 -5.99 4.76
C LEU A 257 -5.62 -5.20 4.86
N GLY A 258 -4.49 -5.90 5.05
CA GLY A 258 -3.19 -5.26 5.33
C GLY A 258 -2.82 -4.16 4.32
N HIS A 259 -3.02 -4.41 3.02
CA HIS A 259 -2.68 -3.44 1.97
C HIS A 259 -3.65 -2.25 1.86
N ASP A 260 -4.82 -2.33 2.49
CA ASP A 260 -5.79 -1.22 2.52
C ASP A 260 -5.55 -0.27 3.71
N ARG A 261 -4.62 -0.61 4.61
CA ARG A 261 -4.42 0.11 5.87
C ARG A 261 -3.42 1.24 5.76
N ALA A 262 -3.76 2.36 6.41
CA ALA A 262 -2.82 3.46 6.60
C ALA A 262 -1.76 3.17 7.70
N SER A 263 -2.14 2.39 8.72
CA SER A 263 -1.33 1.98 9.87
C SER A 263 -1.73 0.58 10.35
N GLY A 264 -0.82 -0.13 11.04
CA GLY A 264 -1.12 -1.45 11.62
C GLY A 264 -1.36 -2.55 10.57
N GLU A 265 -0.53 -2.61 9.51
CA GLU A 265 -0.62 -3.63 8.44
C GLU A 265 -0.60 -5.07 9.01
N GLU A 266 0.11 -5.28 10.13
CA GLU A 266 0.27 -6.58 10.81
C GLU A 266 -0.75 -6.83 11.95
N VAL A 267 -1.72 -5.93 12.18
CA VAL A 267 -2.67 -6.06 13.30
C VAL A 267 -3.77 -7.10 12.96
N GLU A 268 -4.04 -8.00 13.89
CA GLU A 268 -5.11 -8.98 13.77
C GLU A 268 -6.21 -8.75 14.82
N PRO A 269 -7.45 -9.24 14.60
CA PRO A 269 -8.48 -9.21 15.63
C PRO A 269 -8.00 -9.93 16.89
N GLN A 270 -8.07 -9.26 18.04
CA GLN A 270 -7.73 -9.86 19.33
C GLN A 270 -9.00 -10.25 20.08
N GLU A 271 -9.08 -11.52 20.46
CA GLU A 271 -10.21 -12.04 21.22
C GLU A 271 -10.09 -11.66 22.71
N TYR A 272 -11.21 -11.24 23.29
CA TYR A 272 -11.36 -10.98 24.72
C TYR A 272 -12.64 -11.65 25.22
N VAL A 273 -12.60 -12.15 26.46
CA VAL A 273 -13.80 -12.62 27.16
C VAL A 273 -14.49 -11.43 27.80
N LEU A 274 -15.77 -11.23 27.49
CA LEU A 274 -16.58 -10.15 28.05
C LEU A 274 -17.41 -10.66 29.25
N ILE A 275 -17.02 -10.27 30.46
CA ILE A 275 -17.73 -10.60 31.69
C ILE A 275 -18.89 -9.62 31.88
N LYS A 276 -20.09 -10.15 32.07
CA LYS A 276 -21.31 -9.36 32.35
C LYS A 276 -21.62 -9.38 33.84
N MET A 277 -21.39 -8.27 34.53
CA MET A 277 -21.70 -8.09 35.94
C MET A 277 -23.03 -7.36 36.08
N LYS A 278 -24.04 -7.99 36.69
CA LYS A 278 -25.37 -7.38 36.85
C LYS A 278 -25.33 -6.30 37.93
N VAL A 279 -25.85 -5.11 37.63
CA VAL A 279 -26.04 -4.05 38.63
C VAL A 279 -27.27 -4.38 39.47
N ILE A 280 -27.11 -4.35 40.79
CA ILE A 280 -28.16 -4.67 41.75
C ILE A 280 -28.76 -3.36 42.29
N PRO A 281 -30.09 -3.26 42.48
CA PRO A 281 -30.71 -2.12 43.15
C PRO A 281 -30.20 -1.93 44.60
N PRO A 282 -30.21 -0.69 45.15
CA PRO A 282 -30.66 0.55 44.51
C PRO A 282 -29.67 1.04 43.46
N PHE A 283 -30.20 1.51 42.32
CA PHE A 283 -29.34 2.05 41.26
C PHE A 283 -28.76 3.41 41.67
N PRO A 284 -27.51 3.71 41.27
CA PRO A 284 -26.95 5.05 41.41
C PRO A 284 -27.85 6.10 40.74
N PRO A 285 -27.84 7.38 41.17
CA PRO A 285 -28.76 8.41 40.67
C PRO A 285 -28.83 8.52 39.15
N LYS A 286 -27.70 8.38 38.45
CA LYS A 286 -27.62 8.44 36.98
C LYS A 286 -28.27 7.24 36.27
N LEU A 287 -28.43 6.12 36.95
CA LEU A 287 -29.00 4.88 36.41
C LEU A 287 -30.45 4.65 36.85
N MET A 288 -31.04 5.51 37.69
CA MET A 288 -32.44 5.39 38.14
C MET A 288 -33.44 5.38 36.98
N VAL A 289 -33.15 6.06 35.86
CA VAL A 289 -34.00 6.06 34.65
C VAL A 289 -34.13 4.65 34.04
N LEU A 290 -33.23 3.74 34.37
CA LEU A 290 -33.22 2.35 33.89
C LEU A 290 -33.90 1.38 34.88
N GLU A 291 -34.57 1.88 35.92
CA GLU A 291 -35.30 1.06 36.86
C GLU A 291 -36.33 0.16 36.15
N GLY A 292 -36.46 -1.08 36.62
CA GLY A 292 -37.24 -2.13 35.94
C GLY A 292 -36.52 -2.83 34.78
N ARG A 293 -35.30 -2.43 34.41
CA ARG A 293 -34.47 -3.12 33.39
C ARG A 293 -33.29 -3.86 34.02
N ASN A 294 -32.81 -4.91 33.35
CA ASN A 294 -31.56 -5.57 33.70
C ASN A 294 -30.37 -4.76 33.16
N VAL A 295 -29.59 -4.16 34.05
CA VAL A 295 -28.37 -3.41 33.73
C VAL A 295 -27.14 -4.27 33.98
N TYR A 296 -26.20 -4.29 33.03
CA TYR A 296 -24.95 -5.04 33.14
C TYR A 296 -23.75 -4.11 32.87
N LEU A 297 -22.74 -4.21 33.72
CA LEU A 297 -21.40 -3.72 33.44
C LEU A 297 -20.65 -4.80 32.67
N ALA A 298 -20.06 -4.42 31.54
CA ALA A 298 -19.31 -5.32 30.69
C ALA A 298 -17.81 -5.04 30.85
N ALA A 299 -17.04 -6.01 31.34
CA ALA A 299 -15.59 -5.91 31.48
C ALA A 299 -14.89 -6.94 30.59
N ALA A 300 -13.91 -6.49 29.79
CA ALA A 300 -13.13 -7.35 28.93
C ALA A 300 -11.92 -7.91 29.68
N THR A 301 -11.63 -9.20 29.53
CA THR A 301 -10.43 -9.85 30.10
C THR A 301 -9.80 -10.83 29.11
N LEU A 302 -8.47 -10.96 29.18
CA LEU A 302 -7.72 -12.05 28.53
C LEU A 302 -7.52 -13.26 29.46
N ARG A 303 -7.89 -13.10 30.74
CA ARG A 303 -7.64 -14.07 31.80
C ARG A 303 -8.96 -14.45 32.49
N PRO A 304 -9.85 -15.19 31.80
CA PRO A 304 -11.13 -15.59 32.38
C PRO A 304 -10.96 -16.50 33.61
N GLU A 305 -9.82 -17.16 33.76
CA GLU A 305 -9.54 -18.02 34.91
C GLU A 305 -9.42 -17.26 36.24
N THR A 306 -9.12 -15.95 36.20
CA THR A 306 -8.95 -15.14 37.43
C THR A 306 -10.26 -14.60 38.00
N ILE A 307 -11.40 -14.89 37.37
CA ILE A 307 -12.71 -14.36 37.77
C ILE A 307 -13.08 -14.74 39.22
N TYR A 308 -12.66 -15.93 39.69
CA TYR A 308 -12.92 -16.37 41.05
C TYR A 308 -12.26 -15.50 42.14
N GLY A 309 -11.22 -14.74 41.79
CA GLY A 309 -10.51 -13.83 42.69
C GLY A 309 -10.99 -12.38 42.62
N GLN A 310 -12.14 -12.09 42.00
CA GLN A 310 -12.63 -10.73 41.83
C GLN A 310 -13.03 -10.10 43.17
N THR A 311 -12.35 -9.03 43.57
CA THR A 311 -12.62 -8.28 44.81
C THR A 311 -13.34 -6.94 44.57
N GLY A 312 -13.40 -6.48 43.33
CA GLY A 312 -14.01 -5.21 42.94
C GLY A 312 -14.02 -5.01 41.42
N GLY A 313 -14.37 -3.80 40.98
CA GLY A 313 -14.28 -3.38 39.58
C GLY A 313 -13.68 -1.98 39.48
N GLU A 314 -12.81 -1.77 38.51
CA GLU A 314 -12.20 -0.47 38.24
C GLU A 314 -12.91 0.22 37.07
N ALA A 315 -13.18 1.52 37.23
CA ALA A 315 -13.72 2.38 36.18
C ALA A 315 -12.97 3.71 36.18
N THR A 316 -12.60 4.21 35.00
CA THR A 316 -11.89 5.48 34.87
C THR A 316 -12.88 6.65 34.96
N GLY A 317 -12.71 7.52 35.96
CA GLY A 317 -13.61 8.64 36.23
C GLY A 317 -13.65 9.76 35.17
N ASN A 318 -12.71 9.74 34.21
CA ASN A 318 -12.50 10.79 33.21
C ASN A 318 -12.69 10.30 31.76
N HIS A 319 -13.56 9.32 31.53
CA HIS A 319 -14.01 9.01 30.17
C HIS A 319 -14.99 10.08 29.69
N ARG A 320 -14.46 11.18 29.12
CA ARG A 320 -15.24 11.97 28.15
C ARG A 320 -15.37 11.08 26.92
N GLY A 321 -16.57 10.57 26.67
CA GLY A 321 -16.88 9.93 25.39
C GLY A 321 -16.60 10.94 24.28
N GLN A 322 -15.70 10.57 23.36
CA GLN A 322 -15.62 11.19 22.03
C GLN A 322 -16.73 10.61 21.17
#